data_AF-A0A662CAQ4-F1
#
_entry.id   AF-A0A662CAQ4-F1
#
_cell.length_a   1.000
_cell.length_b   1.000
_cell.length_c   1.000
_cell.angle_alpha   90.00
_cell.angle_beta   90.00
_cell.angle_gamma   90.00
#
_symmetry.space_group_name_H-M   'P 1'
#
loop_
_entity.id
_entity.type
_entity.pdbx_description
1 polymer ?
#
loop_
_entity_poly.entity_id
_entity_poly.type
_entity_poly.pdbx_seq_one_letter_code
_entity_poly.pdbx_strand_id
1 'polypeptide(L)'
;FYYDKAFAMLQDLKKRNLLKKDPWSDGFQELYYFLWHHVGRRARQGAAMDGPDYAHWHGFFQLFQVFKDMQAIYNYRVKHNKIEELSHVMSSAPY
;
A
#
# COMPACT_ATOMS: atom_id res chain seq x y z
N PHE A 1 8.61 -6.67 8.17
CA PHE A 1 7.40 -7.54 8.14
C PHE A 1 6.39 -7.12 7.07
N TYR A 2 5.68 -5.98 7.18
CA TYR A 2 4.71 -5.57 6.15
C TYR A 2 5.36 -5.12 4.84
N TYR A 3 6.47 -4.37 4.93
CA TYR A 3 7.24 -3.94 3.76
C TYR A 3 7.72 -5.13 2.93
N ASP A 4 8.36 -6.12 3.55
CA ASP A 4 8.94 -7.27 2.85
C ASP A 4 7.86 -8.08 2.11
N LYS A 5 6.69 -8.25 2.74
CA LYS A 5 5.53 -8.91 2.11
C LYS A 5 4.96 -8.09 0.95
N ALA A 6 4.82 -6.78 1.11
CA ALA A 6 4.37 -5.89 0.05
C ALA A 6 5.35 -5.87 -1.13
N PHE A 7 6.66 -5.86 -0.86
CA PHE A 7 7.70 -5.93 -1.86
C PHE A 7 7.68 -7.28 -2.60
N ALA A 8 7.48 -8.38 -1.89
CA ALA A 8 7.32 -9.69 -2.52
C ALA A 8 6.13 -9.73 -3.50
N MET A 9 4.98 -9.18 -3.10
CA MET A 9 3.81 -9.04 -3.98
C MET A 9 4.12 -8.17 -5.20
N LEU A 10 4.83 -7.04 -5.02
CA LEU A 10 5.24 -6.17 -6.12
C LEU A 10 6.12 -6.91 -7.14
N GLN A 11 7.12 -7.67 -6.66
CA GLN A 11 8.02 -8.43 -7.53
C GLN A 11 7.28 -9.53 -8.28
N ASP A 12 6.34 -10.21 -7.65
CA ASP A 12 5.51 -11.23 -8.29
C ASP A 12 4.60 -10.63 -9.38
N LEU A 13 3.89 -9.54 -9.09
CA LEU A 13 3.07 -8.85 -10.09
C LEU A 13 3.91 -8.33 -11.27
N LYS A 14 5.11 -7.81 -11.00
CA LYS A 14 6.05 -7.36 -12.03
C LYS A 14 6.47 -8.51 -12.94
N LYS A 15 6.82 -9.68 -12.38
CA LYS A 15 7.18 -10.88 -13.16
C LYS A 15 6.04 -11.37 -14.04
N ARG A 16 4.79 -11.19 -13.60
CA ARG A 16 3.57 -11.59 -14.32
C ARG A 16 3.07 -10.54 -15.32
N ASN A 17 3.75 -9.40 -15.44
CA ASN A 17 3.26 -8.23 -16.20
C ASN A 17 1.85 -7.77 -15.78
N LEU A 18 1.52 -7.89 -14.49
CA LEU A 18 0.25 -7.48 -13.90
C LEU A 18 0.36 -6.11 -13.20
N LEU A 19 1.18 -5.23 -13.76
CA LEU A 19 1.36 -3.85 -13.32
C LEU A 19 1.19 -2.93 -14.54
N LYS A 20 0.52 -1.79 -14.37
CA LYS A 20 0.48 -0.76 -15.43
C LYS A 20 1.85 -0.11 -15.57
N LYS A 21 2.10 0.43 -16.76
CA LYS A 21 3.35 1.12 -17.11
C LYS A 21 3.54 2.40 -16.28
N ASP A 22 2.48 3.15 -16.06
CA ASP A 22 2.49 4.33 -15.19
C ASP A 22 2.12 3.91 -13.75
N PRO A 23 3.05 4.00 -12.78
CA PRO A 23 2.80 3.59 -11.40
C PRO A 23 1.69 4.38 -10.72
N TRP A 24 1.45 5.63 -11.11
CA TRP A 24 0.44 6.48 -10.49
C TRP A 24 -0.97 6.25 -11.02
N SER A 25 -1.12 5.48 -12.10
CA SER A 25 -2.42 4.98 -12.57
C SER A 25 -2.70 3.54 -12.13
N ASP A 26 -1.77 2.91 -11.40
CA ASP A 26 -1.87 1.55 -10.88
C ASP A 26 -2.12 1.55 -9.37
N GLY A 27 -3.30 1.11 -8.96
CA GLY A 27 -3.68 1.10 -7.54
C GLY A 27 -2.74 0.32 -6.63
N PHE A 28 -2.16 -0.78 -7.11
CA PHE A 28 -1.20 -1.54 -6.31
C PHE A 28 0.11 -0.75 -6.11
N GLN A 29 0.63 -0.13 -7.17
CA GLN A 29 1.88 0.62 -7.10
C GLN A 29 1.73 1.92 -6.31
N GLU A 30 0.60 2.59 -6.45
CA GLU A 30 0.26 3.75 -5.64
C GLU A 30 0.15 3.38 -4.16
N LEU A 31 -0.62 2.34 -3.80
CA LEU A 31 -0.71 1.88 -2.42
C LEU A 31 0.64 1.42 -1.86
N TYR A 32 1.50 0.82 -2.70
CA TYR A 32 2.87 0.51 -2.30
C TYR A 32 3.63 1.77 -1.87
N TYR A 33 3.51 2.87 -2.62
CA TYR A 33 4.09 4.16 -2.23
C TYR A 33 3.51 4.68 -0.91
N PHE A 34 2.19 4.64 -0.76
CA PHE A 34 1.53 5.05 0.48
C PHE A 34 2.05 4.25 1.68
N LEU A 35 2.20 2.93 1.55
CA LEU A 35 2.65 2.02 2.60
C LEU A 35 4.01 2.44 3.19
N TRP A 36 5.04 2.62 2.35
CA TRP A 36 6.39 2.88 2.85
C TRP A 36 6.67 4.38 3.07
N HIS A 37 6.12 5.24 2.21
CA HIS A 37 6.42 6.67 2.19
C HIS A 37 5.46 7.47 3.07
N HIS A 38 4.15 7.23 2.97
CA HIS A 38 3.18 8.06 3.68
C HIS A 38 2.92 7.56 5.09
N VAL A 39 2.23 6.41 5.23
CA VAL A 39 1.86 5.84 6.54
C VAL A 39 3.07 5.26 7.25
N GLY A 40 4.00 4.64 6.51
CA GLY A 40 5.24 4.12 7.06
C GLY A 40 6.16 5.20 7.64
N ARG A 41 6.29 6.37 6.97
CA ARG A 41 7.03 7.50 7.52
C ARG A 41 6.33 8.07 8.76
N ARG A 42 5.01 8.27 8.71
CA ARG A 42 4.24 8.78 9.86
C ARG A 42 4.41 7.88 11.09
N ALA A 43 4.33 6.56 10.91
CA ALA A 43 4.57 5.60 11.99
C ALA A 43 5.97 5.76 12.60
N ARG A 44 7.02 5.78 11.76
CA ARG A 44 8.42 5.87 12.24
C ARG A 44 8.74 7.23 12.88
N GLN A 45 8.31 8.32 12.26
CA GLN A 45 8.58 9.66 12.79
C GLN A 45 7.72 9.98 14.01
N GLY A 46 6.45 9.56 14.03
CA GLY A 46 5.60 9.68 15.21
C GLY A 46 6.21 8.97 16.41
N ALA A 47 6.71 7.75 16.22
CA ALA A 47 7.41 7.01 17.28
C ALA A 47 8.71 7.71 17.72
N ALA A 48 9.48 8.28 16.79
CA ALA A 48 10.76 8.93 17.09
C ALA A 48 10.62 10.30 17.79
N MET A 49 9.44 10.93 17.73
CA MET A 49 9.17 12.25 18.30
C MET A 49 8.18 12.20 19.47
N ASP A 50 7.97 11.03 20.07
CA ASP A 50 7.00 10.81 21.15
C ASP A 50 5.58 11.30 20.79
N GLY A 51 5.18 11.13 19.53
CA GLY A 51 3.86 11.45 19.00
C GLY A 51 2.98 10.19 18.91
N PRO A 52 2.28 9.78 19.98
CA PRO A 52 1.56 8.50 20.03
C PRO A 52 0.43 8.41 18.99
N ASP A 53 -0.25 9.51 18.70
CA ASP A 53 -1.30 9.57 17.70
C ASP A 53 -0.76 9.34 16.27
N TYR A 54 0.37 9.98 15.95
CA TYR A 54 1.04 9.81 14.65
C TYR A 54 1.72 8.45 14.49
N ALA A 55 2.23 7.89 15.58
CA ALA A 55 2.77 6.54 15.58
C ALA A 55 1.64 5.52 15.34
N HIS A 56 0.50 5.69 16.04
CA HIS A 56 -0.57 4.71 16.06
C HIS A 56 -1.63 4.95 14.97
N TRP A 57 -2.55 5.90 15.17
CA TRP A 57 -3.73 6.11 14.33
C TRP A 57 -3.38 6.55 12.92
N HIS A 58 -2.45 7.48 12.80
CA HIS A 58 -2.00 8.00 11.51
C HIS A 58 -0.79 7.26 10.93
N GLY A 59 -0.28 6.27 11.66
CA GLY A 59 0.88 5.45 11.29
C GLY A 59 0.48 4.00 11.10
N PHE A 60 0.68 3.18 12.15
CA PHE A 60 0.50 1.73 12.08
C PHE A 60 -0.93 1.29 11.73
N PHE A 61 -1.96 1.97 12.23
CA PHE A 61 -3.36 1.65 11.94
C PHE A 61 -3.65 1.76 10.43
N GLN A 62 -3.32 2.91 9.84
CA GLN A 62 -3.49 3.13 8.40
C GLN A 62 -2.54 2.27 7.56
N LEU A 63 -1.34 1.96 8.05
CA LEU A 63 -0.41 1.01 7.40
C LEU A 63 -1.05 -0.37 7.23
N PHE A 64 -1.74 -0.86 8.26
CA PHE A 64 -2.43 -2.14 8.18
C PHE A 64 -3.56 -2.13 7.15
N GLN A 65 -4.35 -1.05 7.09
CA GLN A 65 -5.43 -0.90 6.10
C GLN A 65 -4.88 -0.88 4.66
N VAL A 66 -3.86 -0.06 4.41
CA VAL A 66 -3.16 -0.01 3.11
C VAL A 66 -2.64 -1.40 2.72
N PHE A 67 -2.02 -2.12 3.66
CA PHE A 67 -1.54 -3.48 3.39
C PHE A 67 -2.68 -4.45 3.02
N LYS A 68 -3.86 -4.33 3.65
CA LYS A 68 -5.01 -5.17 3.33
C LYS A 68 -5.57 -4.89 1.94
N ASP A 69 -5.65 -3.63 1.55
CA ASP A 69 -6.07 -3.24 0.20
C ASP A 69 -5.08 -3.78 -0.85
N MET A 70 -3.78 -3.67 -0.57
CA MET A 70 -2.74 -4.28 -1.42
C MET A 70 -2.92 -5.80 -1.56
N GLN A 71 -3.20 -6.52 -0.47
CA GLN A 71 -3.46 -7.96 -0.53
C GLN A 71 -4.70 -8.28 -1.36
N ALA A 72 -5.77 -7.48 -1.25
CA ALA A 72 -6.99 -7.67 -2.02
C ALA A 72 -6.74 -7.50 -3.53
N ILE A 73 -6.04 -6.43 -3.92
CA ILE A 73 -5.65 -6.19 -5.32
C ILE A 73 -4.75 -7.32 -5.83
N TYR A 74 -3.72 -7.70 -5.07
CA TYR A 74 -2.83 -8.81 -5.44
C TYR A 74 -3.61 -10.10 -5.69
N ASN A 75 -4.46 -10.50 -4.75
CA ASN A 75 -5.26 -11.72 -4.86
C ASN A 75 -6.20 -11.67 -6.07
N TYR A 76 -6.82 -10.52 -6.34
CA TYR A 76 -7.65 -10.33 -7.53
C TYR A 76 -6.83 -10.52 -8.81
N ARG A 77 -5.69 -9.82 -8.93
CA ARG A 77 -4.85 -9.86 -10.12
C ARG A 77 -4.30 -11.25 -10.39
N VAL A 78 -3.86 -11.96 -9.36
CA VAL A 78 -3.37 -13.34 -9.50
C VAL A 78 -4.49 -14.31 -9.86
N LYS A 79 -5.68 -14.17 -9.25
CA LYS A 79 -6.83 -15.05 -9.53
C LYS A 79 -7.37 -14.88 -10.96
N HIS A 80 -7.45 -13.64 -11.44
CA HIS A 80 -8.06 -13.32 -12.73
C HIS A 80 -7.03 -13.13 -13.86
N ASN A 81 -5.74 -13.11 -13.53
CA ASN A 81 -4.63 -12.86 -14.44
C ASN A 81 -4.82 -11.58 -15.28
N LYS A 82 -5.38 -10.53 -14.66
CA LYS A 82 -5.60 -9.22 -15.28
C LYS A 82 -5.56 -8.12 -14.22
N ILE A 83 -5.30 -6.89 -14.66
CA ILE A 83 -5.42 -5.70 -13.81
C ILE A 83 -6.90 -5.34 -13.66
N GLU A 84 -7.32 -4.97 -12.46
CA GLU A 84 -8.68 -4.52 -12.15
C GLU A 84 -9.06 -3.22 -12.87
N GLU A 85 -10.35 -3.10 -13.22
CA GLU A 85 -10.89 -1.98 -14.01
C GLU A 85 -10.97 -0.67 -13.22
N LEU A 86 -11.13 -0.73 -11.90
CA LEU A 86 -11.31 0.44 -11.03
C LEU A 86 -10.32 0.38 -9.87
N SER A 87 -9.51 1.44 -9.74
CA SER A 87 -8.71 1.72 -8.54
C SER A 87 -9.22 3.02 -7.93
N HIS A 88 -10.10 2.92 -6.94
CA HIS A 88 -10.44 4.05 -6.07
C HIS A 88 -9.48 3.99 -4.89
N VAL A 89 -8.50 4.88 -4.90
CA VAL A 89 -7.51 5.00 -3.83
C VAL A 89 -8.22 5.35 -2.54
N MET A 90 -7.81 4.77 -1.42
CA MET A 90 -8.23 5.24 -0.11
C MET A 90 -7.90 6.74 0.01
N SER A 91 -8.92 7.57 0.19
CA SER A 91 -8.72 8.96 0.61
C SER A 91 -7.95 8.94 1.92
N SER A 92 -6.66 9.30 1.90
CA SER A 92 -5.87 9.50 3.10
C SER A 92 -6.09 10.88 3.72
N ALA A 93 -6.98 11.71 3.13
CA ALA A 93 -7.34 12.98 3.70
C ALA A 93 -7.99 12.74 5.06
N PRO A 94 -7.56 13.44 6.13
CA PRO A 94 -8.34 13.47 7.35
C PRO A 94 -9.67 14.14 7.00
N TYR A 95 -10.78 13.42 7.19
CA TYR A 95 -12.09 14.06 7.28
C TYR A 95 -12.13 14.94 8.52
#